data_AF-A0A815NSJ8-F1
#
_entry.id   AF-A0A815NSJ8-F1
#
_cell.length_a   1.000
_cell.length_b   1.000
_cell.length_c   1.000
_cell.angle_alpha   90.00
_cell.angle_beta   90.00
_cell.angle_gamma   90.00
#
_symmetry.space_group_name_H-M   'P 1'
#
loop_
_entity.id
_entity.type
_entity.pdbx_description
1 polymer ?
#
loop_
_entity_poly.entity_id
_entity_poly.type
_entity_poly.pdbx_seq_one_letter_code
_entity_poly.pdbx_strand_id
1 'polypeptide(L)'
;MSSNTNTEQETEVFSQNFVSAGRYRGGPHGVGDPNDKSLRKVELEVCIPGIIRERAHREKCHDLINEFGKCGEQHGAWSFLKCRKEVKAMNECLKKWFHDPDFREDCTQMYLAERTQYRETGILSKPIRRPYYINPEKEMERIKKIRQEYERLEHKDDH
;
A
#
# COMPACT_ATOMS: atom_id res chain seq x y z
N MET A 1 -1.78 -13.55 64.42
CA MET A 1 -3.01 -13.57 63.59
C MET A 1 -2.87 -12.41 62.64
N SER A 2 -2.31 -12.69 61.47
CA SER A 2 -1.82 -11.70 60.52
C SER A 2 -2.98 -11.23 59.63
N SER A 3 -3.30 -9.95 59.73
CA SER A 3 -4.28 -9.29 58.86
C SER A 3 -3.63 -9.03 57.49
N ASN A 4 -4.10 -9.73 56.45
CA ASN A 4 -3.68 -9.51 55.08
C ASN A 4 -4.54 -8.43 54.43
N THR A 5 -3.92 -7.29 54.15
CA THR A 5 -4.39 -6.20 53.30
C THR A 5 -4.19 -6.59 51.84
N ASN A 6 -5.23 -7.06 51.15
CA ASN A 6 -5.16 -7.38 49.71
C ASN A 6 -6.51 -7.10 49.05
N THR A 7 -6.89 -5.82 48.95
CA THR A 7 -8.15 -5.43 48.26
C THR A 7 -7.95 -4.29 47.27
N GLU A 8 -6.77 -3.65 47.24
CA GLU A 8 -6.50 -2.51 46.35
C GLU A 8 -5.71 -2.90 45.08
N GLN A 9 -5.16 -4.12 45.00
CA GLN A 9 -4.35 -4.56 43.85
C GLN A 9 -5.16 -5.21 42.71
N GLU A 10 -6.42 -5.60 42.92
CA GLU A 10 -7.23 -6.27 41.89
C GLU A 10 -7.95 -5.29 40.95
N THR A 11 -8.11 -4.03 41.33
CA THR A 11 -8.86 -3.03 40.54
C THR A 11 -8.07 -2.43 39.38
N GLU A 12 -6.73 -2.35 39.47
CA GLU A 12 -5.90 -1.80 38.38
C GLU A 12 -5.70 -2.78 37.22
N VAL A 13 -5.62 -4.09 37.49
CA VAL A 13 -5.41 -5.13 36.46
C VAL A 13 -6.69 -5.36 35.64
N PHE A 14 -7.87 -5.20 36.25
CA PHE A 14 -9.15 -5.36 35.56
C PHE A 14 -9.41 -4.26 34.53
N SER A 15 -8.93 -3.03 34.77
CA SER A 15 -9.08 -1.92 33.83
C SER A 15 -8.19 -2.04 32.59
N GLN A 16 -7.03 -2.72 32.68
CA GLN A 16 -6.12 -2.84 31.52
C GLN A 16 -6.66 -3.77 30.43
N ASN A 17 -7.51 -4.76 30.80
CA ASN A 17 -8.05 -5.72 29.84
C ASN A 17 -9.35 -5.26 29.15
N PHE A 18 -10.08 -4.28 29.71
CA PHE A 18 -11.30 -3.75 29.09
C PHE A 18 -11.03 -2.70 27.99
N VAL A 19 -9.85 -2.06 27.98
CA VAL A 19 -9.52 -0.97 27.04
C VAL A 19 -9.09 -1.49 25.65
N SER A 20 -9.03 -2.80 25.43
CA SER A 20 -8.65 -3.41 24.14
C SER A 20 -9.83 -3.70 23.21
N ALA A 21 -11.06 -3.82 23.72
CA ALA A 21 -12.21 -4.18 22.89
C ALA A 21 -12.77 -2.99 22.08
N GLY A 22 -12.80 -1.78 22.67
CA GLY A 22 -13.43 -0.60 22.05
C GLY A 22 -12.65 0.05 20.92
N ARG A 23 -11.31 -0.08 20.89
CA ARG A 23 -10.46 0.65 19.92
C ARG A 23 -10.63 0.16 18.49
N TYR A 24 -10.84 -1.15 18.31
CA TYR A 24 -10.90 -1.79 17.00
C TYR A 24 -12.33 -2.09 16.52
N ARG A 25 -13.34 -1.92 17.38
CA ARG A 25 -14.76 -2.21 17.13
C ARG A 25 -15.64 -1.06 17.61
N GLY A 26 -15.25 0.16 17.29
CA GLY A 26 -15.94 1.40 17.67
C GLY A 26 -16.03 2.38 16.50
N GLY A 27 -16.25 3.66 16.79
CA GLY A 27 -16.33 4.72 15.77
C GLY A 27 -17.65 4.73 15.00
N PRO A 28 -17.84 5.72 14.10
CA PRO A 28 -19.12 6.00 13.45
C PRO A 28 -19.61 4.86 12.55
N HIS A 29 -18.69 4.05 12.03
CA HIS A 29 -18.99 2.90 11.17
C HIS A 29 -18.63 1.55 11.80
N GLY A 30 -18.34 1.50 13.11
CA GLY A 30 -18.00 0.24 13.82
C GLY A 30 -16.67 -0.41 13.41
N VAL A 31 -15.81 0.32 12.67
CA VAL A 31 -14.52 -0.16 12.14
C VAL A 31 -13.30 0.38 12.91
N GLY A 32 -13.54 0.98 14.08
CA GLY A 32 -12.53 1.56 14.96
C GLY A 32 -12.60 3.08 15.05
N ASP A 33 -11.90 3.65 16.03
CA ASP A 33 -11.84 5.10 16.26
C ASP A 33 -11.01 5.82 15.18
N PRO A 34 -11.56 6.85 14.49
CA PRO A 34 -10.82 7.70 13.54
C PRO A 34 -9.55 8.36 14.09
N ASN A 35 -9.54 8.70 15.38
CA ASN A 35 -8.46 9.46 16.02
C ASN A 35 -7.35 8.57 16.60
N ASP A 36 -7.56 7.26 16.64
CA ASP A 36 -6.57 6.31 17.11
C ASP A 36 -5.38 6.25 16.13
N LYS A 37 -4.18 6.51 16.65
CA LYS A 37 -2.91 6.49 15.90
C LYS A 37 -2.07 5.23 16.19
N SER A 38 -2.55 4.32 17.03
CA SER A 38 -1.83 3.07 17.29
C SER A 38 -1.78 2.18 16.05
N LEU A 39 -0.68 1.46 15.88
CA LEU A 39 -0.47 0.55 14.76
C LEU A 39 -0.61 -0.91 15.20
N ARG A 40 -1.46 -1.65 14.52
CA ARG A 40 -1.64 -3.10 14.68
C ARG A 40 -0.47 -3.83 14.02
N LYS A 41 -0.24 -5.08 14.45
CA LYS A 41 0.78 -5.96 13.86
C LYS A 41 0.64 -6.08 12.33
N VAL A 42 -0.57 -6.30 11.83
CA VAL A 42 -0.85 -6.36 10.38
C VAL A 42 -0.49 -5.05 9.66
N GLU A 43 -0.68 -3.91 10.30
CA GLU A 43 -0.40 -2.61 9.70
C GLU A 43 1.12 -2.38 9.61
N LEU A 44 1.84 -2.77 10.66
CA LEU A 44 3.30 -2.72 10.74
C LEU A 44 3.98 -3.69 9.77
N GLU A 45 3.46 -4.92 9.64
CA GLU A 45 4.13 -6.00 8.90
C GLU A 45 3.63 -6.13 7.45
N VAL A 46 2.43 -5.63 7.13
CA VAL A 46 1.81 -5.84 5.81
C VAL A 46 1.39 -4.52 5.15
N CYS A 47 0.58 -3.69 5.82
CA CYS A 47 0.00 -2.50 5.19
C CYS A 47 1.06 -1.44 4.85
N ILE A 48 1.81 -0.98 5.84
CA ILE A 48 2.86 0.04 5.67
C ILE A 48 3.97 -0.49 4.73
N PRO A 49 4.49 -1.73 4.91
CA PRO A 49 5.40 -2.35 3.93
C PRO A 49 4.82 -2.45 2.51
N GLY A 50 3.50 -2.60 2.37
CA GLY A 50 2.81 -2.55 1.09
C GLY A 50 2.91 -1.18 0.42
N ILE A 51 2.61 -0.11 1.18
CA ILE A 51 2.69 1.28 0.70
C ILE A 51 4.12 1.66 0.34
N ILE A 52 5.09 1.28 1.18
CA ILE A 52 6.52 1.50 0.92
C ILE A 52 6.93 0.89 -0.42
N ARG A 53 6.56 -0.37 -0.66
CA ARG A 53 6.86 -1.04 -1.94
C ARG A 53 6.21 -0.30 -3.11
N GLU A 54 4.92 0.00 -3.01
CA GLU A 54 4.18 0.68 -4.07
C GLU A 54 4.82 2.02 -4.46
N ARG A 55 5.13 2.86 -3.47
CA ARG A 55 5.77 4.15 -3.68
C ARG A 55 7.20 4.02 -4.15
N ALA A 56 7.98 3.09 -3.60
CA ALA A 56 9.34 2.84 -4.07
C ALA A 56 9.34 2.43 -5.55
N HIS A 57 8.39 1.59 -5.98
CA HIS A 57 8.25 1.21 -7.37
C HIS A 57 7.88 2.39 -8.29
N ARG A 58 6.95 3.25 -7.87
CA ARG A 58 6.42 4.32 -8.73
C ARG A 58 7.25 5.60 -8.72
N GLU A 59 7.78 6.00 -7.57
CA GLU A 59 8.40 7.32 -7.38
C GLU A 59 9.93 7.25 -7.40
N LYS A 60 10.51 6.15 -6.91
CA LYS A 60 11.96 6.12 -6.58
C LYS A 60 12.79 5.23 -7.50
N CYS A 61 12.28 4.04 -7.81
CA CYS A 61 13.00 3.02 -8.59
C CYS A 61 12.40 2.81 -9.99
N HIS A 62 11.60 3.76 -10.47
CA HIS A 62 10.85 3.67 -11.72
C HIS A 62 11.76 3.37 -12.93
N ASP A 63 12.91 4.03 -13.02
CA ASP A 63 13.82 3.85 -14.17
C ASP A 63 14.43 2.44 -14.20
N LEU A 64 14.84 1.91 -13.06
CA LEU A 64 15.37 0.55 -12.93
C LEU A 64 14.31 -0.51 -13.23
N ILE A 65 13.05 -0.25 -12.85
CA ILE A 65 11.92 -1.11 -13.18
C ILE A 65 11.65 -1.09 -14.68
N ASN A 66 11.79 0.07 -15.33
CA ASN A 66 11.64 0.18 -16.78
C ASN A 66 12.75 -0.53 -17.53
N GLU A 67 14.00 -0.44 -17.05
CA GLU A 67 15.11 -1.21 -17.62
C GLU A 67 14.89 -2.71 -17.47
N PHE A 68 14.46 -3.16 -16.28
CA PHE A 68 14.12 -4.56 -16.07
C PHE A 68 12.94 -5.01 -16.94
N GLY A 69 11.90 -4.18 -17.06
CA GLY A 69 10.74 -4.45 -17.92
C GLY A 69 11.11 -4.57 -19.40
N LYS A 70 11.96 -3.66 -19.90
CA LYS A 70 12.49 -3.71 -21.27
C LYS A 70 13.30 -4.98 -21.52
N CYS A 71 14.20 -5.34 -20.60
CA CYS A 71 14.97 -6.58 -20.70
C CYS A 71 14.05 -7.82 -20.67
N GLY A 72 13.04 -7.79 -19.81
CA GLY A 72 12.02 -8.83 -19.68
C GLY A 72 11.25 -9.08 -20.97
N GLU A 73 10.89 -8.02 -21.67
CA GLU A 73 10.20 -8.13 -22.97
C GLU A 73 11.12 -8.61 -24.10
N GLN A 74 12.39 -8.23 -24.09
CA GLN A 74 13.36 -8.65 -25.11
C GLN A 74 13.70 -10.14 -25.02
N HIS A 75 13.83 -10.68 -23.80
CA HIS A 75 14.27 -12.06 -23.59
C HIS A 75 13.14 -13.04 -23.23
N GLY A 76 11.95 -12.54 -22.91
CA GLY A 76 10.78 -13.35 -22.61
C GLY A 76 11.05 -14.39 -21.53
N ALA A 77 10.91 -15.68 -21.86
CA ALA A 77 11.18 -16.78 -20.95
C ALA A 77 12.64 -16.83 -20.45
N TRP A 78 13.61 -16.30 -21.19
CA TRP A 78 15.04 -16.32 -20.83
C TRP A 78 15.47 -15.18 -19.89
N SER A 79 14.53 -14.32 -19.49
CA SER A 79 14.82 -13.11 -18.71
C SER A 79 15.45 -13.38 -17.34
N PHE A 80 15.11 -14.49 -16.67
CA PHE A 80 15.73 -14.84 -15.38
C PHE A 80 17.22 -15.19 -15.49
N LEU A 81 17.70 -15.54 -16.69
CA LEU A 81 19.12 -15.79 -16.97
C LEU A 81 19.82 -14.55 -17.49
N LYS A 82 19.16 -13.81 -18.39
CA LYS A 82 19.78 -12.68 -19.10
C LYS A 82 19.66 -11.35 -18.36
N CYS A 83 18.57 -11.12 -17.62
CA CYS A 83 18.26 -9.84 -16.96
C CYS A 83 18.73 -9.79 -15.49
N ARG A 84 19.74 -10.57 -15.12
CA ARG A 84 20.19 -10.67 -13.71
C ARG A 84 20.77 -9.36 -13.17
N LYS A 85 21.39 -8.56 -14.04
CA LYS A 85 21.99 -7.28 -13.65
C LYS A 85 20.90 -6.27 -13.29
N GLU A 86 19.88 -6.16 -14.14
CA GLU A 86 18.73 -5.28 -14.01
C GLU A 86 17.92 -5.63 -12.77
N VAL A 87 17.66 -6.93 -12.55
CA VAL A 87 17.00 -7.42 -11.31
C VAL A 87 17.79 -7.05 -10.06
N LYS A 88 19.12 -7.21 -10.09
CA LYS A 88 19.98 -6.88 -8.95
C LYS A 88 19.92 -5.39 -8.63
N ALA A 89 20.09 -4.53 -9.64
CA ALA A 89 20.03 -3.08 -9.46
C ALA A 89 18.65 -2.63 -8.94
N MET A 90 17.57 -3.17 -9.51
CA MET A 90 16.20 -2.90 -9.06
C MET A 90 16.00 -3.30 -7.59
N ASN A 91 16.41 -4.51 -7.21
CA ASN A 91 16.27 -5.00 -5.84
C ASN A 91 17.10 -4.20 -4.83
N GLU A 92 18.31 -3.76 -5.22
CA GLU A 92 19.14 -2.88 -4.38
C GLU A 92 18.47 -1.53 -4.14
N CYS A 93 17.87 -0.93 -5.16
CA CYS A 93 17.09 0.30 -5.01
C CYS A 93 15.89 0.11 -4.07
N LEU A 94 15.09 -0.93 -4.30
CA LEU A 94 13.91 -1.21 -3.47
C LEU A 94 14.30 -1.47 -2.01
N LYS A 95 15.37 -2.23 -1.78
CA LYS A 95 15.89 -2.51 -0.44
C LYS A 95 16.35 -1.24 0.27
N LYS A 96 17.00 -0.31 -0.43
CA LYS A 96 17.42 0.97 0.14
C LYS A 96 16.22 1.74 0.70
N TRP A 97 15.17 1.92 -0.11
CA TRP A 97 13.98 2.67 0.32
C TRP A 97 13.13 1.93 1.34
N PHE A 98 13.17 0.60 1.36
CA PHE A 98 12.48 -0.19 2.36
C PHE A 98 13.02 0.03 3.79
N HIS A 99 14.33 0.27 3.91
CA HIS A 99 14.99 0.49 5.20
C HIS A 99 15.21 1.97 5.53
N ASP A 100 14.75 2.88 4.69
CA ASP A 100 14.87 4.31 4.90
C ASP A 100 13.84 4.77 5.97
N PRO A 101 14.29 5.31 7.12
CA PRO A 101 13.40 5.63 8.23
C PRO A 101 12.45 6.80 7.91
N ASP A 102 12.94 7.81 7.19
CA ASP A 102 12.16 8.98 6.82
C ASP A 102 11.04 8.59 5.83
N PHE A 103 11.39 7.79 4.83
CA PHE A 103 10.43 7.26 3.87
C PHE A 103 9.38 6.36 4.53
N ARG A 104 9.78 5.56 5.52
CA ARG A 104 8.87 4.72 6.30
C ARG A 104 7.90 5.56 7.13
N GLU A 105 8.36 6.65 7.73
CA GLU A 105 7.52 7.56 8.49
C GLU A 105 6.48 8.23 7.57
N ASP A 106 6.91 8.75 6.41
CA ASP A 106 6.00 9.33 5.41
C ASP A 106 4.92 8.33 4.98
N CYS A 107 5.30 7.09 4.66
CA CYS A 107 4.36 6.03 4.30
C CYS A 107 3.41 5.67 5.44
N THR A 108 3.87 5.77 6.69
CA THR A 108 3.06 5.54 7.89
C THR A 108 2.01 6.64 8.04
N GLN A 109 2.38 7.91 7.84
CA GLN A 109 1.44 9.03 7.88
C GLN A 109 0.38 8.92 6.77
N MET A 110 0.79 8.52 5.56
CA MET A 110 -0.16 8.24 4.47
C MET A 110 -1.15 7.14 4.85
N TYR A 111 -0.65 6.02 5.42
CA TYR A 111 -1.51 4.93 5.87
C TYR A 111 -2.51 5.39 6.94
N LEU A 112 -2.04 6.17 7.93
CA LEU A 112 -2.90 6.67 9.00
C LEU A 112 -3.98 7.61 8.45
N ALA A 113 -3.64 8.49 7.50
CA ALA A 113 -4.60 9.37 6.85
C ALA A 113 -5.69 8.58 6.11
N GLU A 114 -5.31 7.59 5.30
CA GLU A 114 -6.26 6.72 4.59
C GLU A 114 -7.14 5.92 5.57
N ARG A 115 -6.54 5.45 6.67
CA ARG A 115 -7.26 4.71 7.72
C ARG A 115 -8.26 5.61 8.44
N THR A 116 -7.88 6.83 8.78
CA THR A 116 -8.79 7.81 9.40
C THR A 116 -9.96 8.08 8.46
N GLN A 117 -9.69 8.37 7.18
CA GLN A 117 -10.75 8.57 6.18
C GLN A 117 -11.69 7.36 6.08
N TYR A 118 -11.14 6.13 6.06
CA TYR A 118 -11.95 4.93 6.02
C TYR A 118 -12.80 4.76 7.29
N ARG A 119 -12.25 5.05 8.47
CA ARG A 119 -12.98 4.96 9.74
C ARG A 119 -14.05 6.04 9.88
N GLU A 120 -13.85 7.22 9.31
CA GLU A 120 -14.81 8.33 9.30
C GLU A 120 -15.94 8.15 8.30
N THR A 121 -15.62 7.67 7.10
CA THR A 121 -16.57 7.65 5.96
C THR A 121 -17.11 6.27 5.61
N GLY A 122 -16.43 5.21 6.06
CA GLY A 122 -16.69 3.83 5.64
C GLY A 122 -16.27 3.52 4.19
N ILE A 123 -15.65 4.48 3.46
CA ILE A 123 -15.30 4.33 2.05
C ILE A 123 -13.83 3.94 1.93
N LEU A 124 -13.55 2.80 1.31
CA LEU A 124 -12.19 2.32 1.09
C LEU A 124 -11.58 2.98 -0.15
N SER A 125 -10.37 3.53 -0.02
CA SER A 125 -9.56 3.93 -1.15
C SER A 125 -9.22 2.71 -2.01
N LYS A 126 -9.61 2.73 -3.28
CA LYS A 126 -9.30 1.64 -4.22
C LYS A 126 -7.88 1.83 -4.72
N PRO A 127 -6.96 0.88 -4.47
CA PRO A 127 -5.62 0.96 -5.03
C PRO A 127 -5.70 0.83 -6.56
N ILE A 128 -5.05 1.75 -7.26
CA ILE A 128 -4.95 1.70 -8.72
C ILE A 128 -4.04 0.52 -9.09
N ARG A 129 -4.62 -0.54 -9.67
CA ARG A 129 -3.87 -1.71 -10.16
C ARG A 129 -3.26 -1.44 -11.54
N ARG A 130 -2.34 -0.48 -11.62
CA ARG A 130 -1.52 -0.27 -12.83
C ARG A 130 -0.21 -1.07 -12.72
N PRO A 131 0.23 -1.77 -13.77
CA PRO A 131 1.53 -2.43 -13.77
C PRO A 131 2.64 -1.39 -13.56
N TYR A 132 3.73 -1.80 -12.92
CA TYR A 132 4.87 -0.89 -12.67
C TYR A 132 5.65 -0.57 -13.95
N TYR A 133 5.71 -1.53 -14.87
CA TYR A 133 6.26 -1.34 -16.20
C TYR A 133 5.13 -1.35 -17.22
N ILE A 134 5.12 -0.34 -18.08
CA ILE A 134 4.20 -0.21 -19.21
C ILE A 134 5.05 -0.11 -20.46
N ASN A 135 4.87 -1.05 -21.39
CA ASN A 135 5.50 -0.96 -22.71
C ASN A 135 4.92 0.26 -23.46
N PRO A 136 5.74 1.26 -23.81
CA PRO A 136 5.25 2.49 -24.44
C PRO A 136 4.58 2.24 -25.79
N GLU A 137 5.10 1.32 -26.61
CA GLU A 137 4.57 1.03 -27.94
C GLU A 137 3.19 0.37 -27.85
N LYS A 138 3.05 -0.67 -27.02
CA LYS A 138 1.77 -1.36 -26.79
C LYS A 138 0.75 -0.43 -26.14
N GLU A 139 1.19 0.45 -25.24
CA GLU A 139 0.31 1.43 -24.62
C GLU A 139 -0.19 2.46 -25.61
N MET A 140 0.70 2.98 -26.46
CA MET A 140 0.31 3.88 -27.54
C MET A 140 -0.64 3.22 -28.53
N GLU A 141 -0.45 1.93 -28.84
CA GLU A 141 -1.39 1.17 -29.67
C GLU A 141 -2.76 1.04 -29.00
N ARG A 142 -2.81 0.73 -27.70
CA ARG A 142 -4.06 0.70 -26.92
C ARG A 142 -4.78 2.04 -26.94
N ILE A 143 -4.07 3.13 -26.67
CA ILE A 143 -4.62 4.49 -26.66
C ILE A 143 -5.17 4.86 -28.05
N LYS A 144 -4.46 4.50 -29.13
CA LYS A 144 -4.93 4.73 -30.51
C LYS A 144 -6.23 3.97 -30.79
N LYS A 145 -6.33 2.70 -30.39
CA LYS A 145 -7.57 1.91 -30.56
C LYS A 145 -8.75 2.50 -29.81
N ILE A 146 -8.52 2.91 -28.56
CA ILE A 146 -9.53 3.57 -27.74
C ILE A 146 -10.00 4.87 -28.41
N ARG A 147 -9.08 5.71 -28.87
CA ARG A 147 -9.40 6.96 -29.58
C ARG A 147 -10.26 6.69 -30.83
N GLN A 148 -9.86 5.72 -31.65
CA GLN A 148 -10.63 5.33 -32.84
C GLN A 148 -12.02 4.80 -32.50
N GLU A 149 -12.17 4.11 -31.38
CA GLU A 149 -13.47 3.62 -30.90
C GLU A 149 -14.37 4.78 -30.45
N TYR A 150 -13.84 5.76 -29.72
CA TYR A 150 -14.57 6.97 -29.35
C TYR A 150 -15.04 7.74 -30.59
N GLU A 151 -14.16 7.99 -31.56
CA GLU A 151 -14.50 8.65 -32.83
C GLU A 151 -15.63 7.89 -33.57
N ARG A 152 -15.61 6.55 -33.53
CA ARG A 152 -16.68 5.73 -34.12
C ARG A 152 -18.00 5.83 -33.37
N LEU A 153 -17.98 5.95 -32.05
CA LEU A 153 -19.18 6.09 -31.24
C LEU A 153 -19.82 7.46 -31.43
N GLU A 154 -19.02 8.53 -31.44
CA GLU A 154 -19.50 9.89 -31.72
C GLU A 154 -20.20 9.95 -33.09
N HIS A 155 -19.61 9.36 -34.13
CA HIS A 155 -20.24 9.30 -35.46
C HIS A 155 -21.51 8.45 -35.55
N LYS A 156 -21.82 7.61 -34.54
CA LYS A 156 -23.09 6.87 -34.50
C LYS A 156 -24.21 7.64 -33.83
N ASP A 157 -23.89 8.59 -32.95
CA ASP A 157 -24.88 9.41 -32.25
C ASP A 157 -25.38 10.58 -33.13
N ASP A 158 -24.71 10.86 -34.26
CA ASP A 158 -25.09 11.85 -35.26
C ASP A 158 -26.10 11.35 -36.32
N HIS A 159 -26.55 10.08 -36.24
CA HIS A 159 -27.51 9.44 -37.18
C HIS A 159 -28.74 8.86 -36.47
#